data_AF-A0A9E7U3P5-F1
#
_entry.id   AF-A0A9E7U3P5-F1
#
_cell.length_a   1.000
_cell.length_b   1.000
_cell.length_c   1.000
_cell.angle_alpha   90.00
_cell.angle_beta   90.00
_cell.angle_gamma   90.00
#
_symmetry.space_group_name_H-M   'P 1'
#
loop_
_entity.id
_entity.type
_entity.pdbx_description
1 polymer ?
#
loop_
_entity_poly.entity_id
_entity_poly.type
_entity_poly.pdbx_seq_one_letter_code
_entity_poly.pdbx_strand_id
1 'polypeptide(L)'
;MAVPDGETVTLLRSIRRWLLVLVSLFGVLLVALAAVGYEVSGATDGALYAVIGLAGGLVALVAGLRALTTLAAGVSPEAADESTPAE
;
A
#
# COMPACT_ATOMS: atom_id res chain seq x y z
N MET A 1 29.65 13.02 -16.83
CA MET A 1 28.77 11.86 -17.06
C MET A 1 27.44 12.20 -16.40
N ALA A 2 26.53 12.82 -17.14
CA ALA A 2 25.23 13.20 -16.61
C ALA A 2 24.40 11.91 -16.49
N VAL A 3 24.05 11.54 -15.26
CA VAL A 3 23.09 10.46 -15.03
C VAL A 3 21.76 10.92 -15.65
N PRO A 4 21.13 10.15 -16.54
CA PRO A 4 19.84 10.51 -17.10
C PRO A 4 18.81 10.55 -15.97
N ASP A 5 18.44 11.76 -15.55
CA ASP A 5 17.57 12.00 -14.38
C ASP A 5 16.23 11.21 -14.47
N GLY A 6 15.77 10.92 -15.69
CA GLY A 6 14.55 10.14 -15.95
C GLY A 6 14.60 8.68 -15.47
N GLU A 7 15.74 7.99 -15.56
CA GLU A 7 15.87 6.60 -15.08
C GLU A 7 15.77 6.55 -13.55
N THR A 8 16.39 7.53 -12.89
CA THR A 8 16.40 7.63 -11.43
C THR A 8 15.01 7.90 -10.87
N VAL A 9 14.25 8.82 -11.49
CA VAL A 9 12.86 9.12 -11.13
C VAL A 9 11.95 7.89 -11.33
N THR A 10 12.17 7.13 -12.40
CA THR A 10 11.41 5.90 -12.70
C THR A 10 11.67 4.82 -11.64
N LEU A 11 12.94 4.61 -11.28
CA LEU A 11 13.33 3.68 -10.22
C LEU A 11 12.73 4.08 -8.87
N LEU A 12 12.82 5.35 -8.48
CA LEU A 12 12.24 5.86 -7.23
C LEU A 12 10.72 5.63 -7.16
N ARG A 13 10.01 5.83 -8.27
CA ARG A 13 8.56 5.59 -8.35
C ARG A 13 8.21 4.12 -8.20
N SER A 14 9.01 3.24 -8.82
CA SER A 14 8.86 1.79 -8.70
C SER A 14 9.13 1.32 -7.27
N ILE A 15 10.27 1.72 -6.68
CA ILE A 15 10.66 1.38 -5.31
C ILE A 15 9.60 1.86 -4.31
N ARG A 16 9.09 3.09 -4.47
CA ARG A 16 8.02 3.62 -3.63
C ARG A 16 6.75 2.75 -3.67
N ARG A 17 6.38 2.27 -4.86
CA ARG A 17 5.22 1.39 -5.03
C ARG A 17 5.42 0.05 -4.33
N TRP A 18 6.58 -0.58 -4.51
CA TRP A 18 6.92 -1.84 -3.85
C TRP A 18 7.04 -1.72 -2.32
N LEU A 19 7.57 -0.60 -1.82
CA LEU A 19 7.58 -0.29 -0.38
C LEU A 19 6.17 -0.22 0.21
N LEU A 20 5.23 0.43 -0.48
CA LEU A 20 3.84 0.48 -0.03
C LEU A 20 3.19 -0.91 0.00
N VAL A 21 3.48 -1.76 -1.00
CA VAL A 21 3.02 -3.15 -1.03
C VAL A 21 3.58 -3.94 0.16
N LEU A 22 4.90 -3.83 0.43
CA LEU A 22 5.53 -4.50 1.56
C LEU A 22 4.95 -4.04 2.90
N VAL A 23 4.76 -2.74 3.10
CA VAL A 23 4.15 -2.19 4.33
C VAL A 23 2.70 -2.69 4.50
N SER A 24 1.93 -2.75 3.41
CA SER A 24 0.58 -3.32 3.44
C SER A 24 0.61 -4.80 3.84
N LEU A 25 1.50 -5.59 3.27
CA LEU A 25 1.65 -7.01 3.59
C LEU A 25 2.07 -7.20 5.06
N PHE A 26 2.96 -6.34 5.56
CA PHE A 26 3.42 -6.36 6.94
C PHE A 26 2.31 -6.04 7.93
N GLY A 27 1.44 -5.08 7.61
CA GLY A 27 0.26 -4.78 8.42
C GLY A 27 -0.72 -5.97 8.49
N VAL A 28 -0.98 -6.64 7.35
CA VAL A 28 -1.80 -7.86 7.30
C VAL A 28 -1.16 -8.99 8.13
N LEU A 29 0.16 -9.14 8.01
CA LEU A 29 0.92 -10.14 8.78
C LEU A 29 0.81 -9.89 10.29
N LEU A 30 0.90 -8.64 10.74
CA LEU A 30 0.72 -8.28 12.15
C LEU A 30 -0.69 -8.57 12.66
N VAL A 31 -1.72 -8.33 11.84
CA VAL A 31 -3.11 -8.69 12.18
C VAL A 31 -3.26 -10.20 12.33
N ALA A 32 -2.73 -10.98 11.38
CA ALA A 32 -2.76 -12.43 11.45
C ALA A 32 -1.99 -12.96 12.67
N LEU A 33 -0.80 -12.40 12.94
CA LEU A 33 0.02 -12.77 14.09
C LEU A 33 -0.68 -12.42 15.41
N ALA A 34 -1.44 -11.33 15.46
CA ALA A 34 -2.24 -10.96 16.61
C ALA A 34 -3.40 -11.92 16.86
N ALA A 35 -4.10 -12.35 15.81
CA ALA A 35 -5.16 -13.34 15.91
C ALA A 35 -4.63 -14.69 16.43
N VAL A 36 -3.52 -15.15 15.87
CA VAL A 36 -2.85 -16.39 16.33
C VAL A 36 -2.35 -16.24 17.77
N GLY A 37 -1.76 -15.10 18.13
CA GLY A 37 -1.28 -14.84 19.48
C GLY A 37 -2.39 -14.81 20.54
N TYR A 38 -3.56 -14.29 20.16
CA TYR A 38 -4.76 -14.30 21.00
C TYR A 38 -5.28 -15.72 21.26
N GLU A 39 -5.32 -16.56 20.21
CA GLU A 39 -5.74 -17.97 20.37
C GLU A 39 -4.75 -18.79 21.20
N VAL A 40 -3.45 -18.53 21.08
CA VAL A 40 -2.40 -19.31 21.78
C VAL A 40 -2.22 -18.88 23.24
N SER A 41 -2.31 -17.58 23.55
CA SER A 41 -2.01 -17.08 24.90
C SER A 41 -3.23 -17.07 25.84
N GLY A 42 -4.44 -17.26 25.32
CA GLY A 42 -5.67 -17.10 26.08
C GLY A 42 -5.96 -15.65 26.46
N ALA A 43 -7.11 -15.41 27.10
CA ALA A 43 -7.69 -14.08 27.31
C ALA A 43 -6.82 -13.10 28.14
N THR A 44 -5.86 -13.59 28.92
CA THR A 44 -5.05 -12.79 29.85
C THR A 44 -4.15 -11.77 29.13
N ASP A 45 -3.63 -12.11 27.96
CA ASP A 45 -2.80 -11.21 27.12
C ASP A 45 -3.55 -10.65 25.89
N GLY A 46 -4.87 -10.87 25.84
CA GLY A 46 -5.69 -10.54 24.67
C GLY A 46 -5.74 -9.04 24.32
N ALA A 47 -5.57 -8.17 25.31
CA ALA A 47 -5.53 -6.72 25.11
C ALA A 47 -4.28 -6.26 24.35
N LEU A 48 -3.11 -6.86 24.61
CA LEU A 48 -1.88 -6.55 23.88
C LEU A 48 -1.99 -6.95 22.42
N TYR A 49 -2.52 -8.14 22.16
CA TYR A 49 -2.73 -8.61 20.79
C TYR A 49 -3.80 -7.80 20.04
N ALA A 50 -4.87 -7.36 20.72
CA ALA A 50 -5.85 -6.46 20.12
C ALA A 50 -5.24 -5.11 19.70
N VAL A 51 -4.36 -4.53 20.53
CA VAL A 51 -3.65 -3.28 20.21
C VAL A 51 -2.69 -3.47 19.03
N ILE A 52 -1.95 -4.57 19.01
CA ILE A 52 -1.03 -4.90 17.90
C ILE A 52 -1.81 -5.11 16.60
N GLY A 53 -2.94 -5.81 16.65
CA GLY A 53 -3.83 -6.01 15.52
C GLY A 53 -4.40 -4.70 14.99
N LEU A 54 -4.87 -3.80 15.88
CA LEU A 54 -5.37 -2.48 15.49
C LEU A 54 -4.27 -1.61 14.86
N ALA A 55 -3.08 -1.59 15.45
CA ALA A 55 -1.95 -0.85 14.91
C ALA A 55 -1.53 -1.39 13.53
N GLY A 56 -1.42 -2.71 13.37
CA GLY A 56 -1.11 -3.36 12.10
C GLY A 56 -2.18 -3.11 11.03
N GLY A 57 -3.46 -3.17 11.41
CA GLY A 57 -4.60 -2.90 10.53
C GLY A 57 -4.65 -1.45 10.06
N LEU A 58 -4.41 -0.47 10.95
CA LEU A 58 -4.32 0.94 10.58
C LEU A 58 -3.18 1.21 9.60
N VAL A 59 -2.01 0.61 9.83
CA VAL A 59 -0.86 0.73 8.92
C VAL A 59 -1.19 0.12 7.55
N ALA A 60 -1.82 -1.07 7.52
CA ALA A 60 -2.26 -1.70 6.27
C ALA A 60 -3.28 -0.83 5.52
N LEU A 61 -4.26 -0.26 6.23
CA LEU A 61 -5.30 0.60 5.64
C LEU A 61 -4.70 1.87 5.02
N VAL A 62 -3.82 2.56 5.74
CA VAL A 62 -3.17 3.79 5.27
C VAL A 62 -2.24 3.51 4.10
N ALA A 63 -1.48 2.42 4.15
CA ALA A 63 -0.62 1.98 3.04
C ALA A 63 -1.44 1.61 1.80
N GLY A 64 -2.56 0.89 1.99
CA GLY A 64 -3.51 0.54 0.95
C GLY A 64 -4.14 1.77 0.30
N LEU A 65 -4.63 2.73 1.08
CA LEU A 65 -5.17 3.99 0.57
C LEU A 65 -4.12 4.80 -0.20
N ARG A 66 -2.88 4.86 0.30
CA ARG A 66 -1.77 5.51 -0.43
C ARG A 66 -1.47 4.80 -1.74
N ALA A 67 -1.47 3.47 -1.76
CA ALA A 67 -1.29 2.71 -2.99
C ALA A 67 -2.44 3.00 -3.98
N LEU A 68 -3.69 2.97 -3.50
CA LEU A 68 -4.88 3.19 -4.32
C LEU A 68 -4.92 4.61 -4.92
N THR A 69 -4.59 5.64 -4.12
CA THR A 69 -4.51 7.03 -4.60
C THR A 69 -3.39 7.22 -5.62
N THR A 70 -2.25 6.54 -5.48
CA THR A 70 -1.18 6.59 -6.50
C THR A 70 -1.56 5.89 -7.80
N LEU A 71 -2.39 4.84 -7.74
CA LEU A 71 -2.92 4.18 -8.92
C LEU A 71 -3.99 5.03 -9.60
N ALA A 72 -4.93 5.59 -8.82
CA ALA A 72 -6.00 6.46 -9.32
C ALA A 72 -5.45 7.75 -9.97
N ALA A 73 -4.41 8.36 -9.38
CA ALA A 73 -3.73 9.51 -9.97
C ALA A 73 -2.91 9.17 -11.23
N GLY A 74 -2.63 7.89 -11.48
CA GLY A 74 -2.02 7.40 -12.72
C GLY A 74 -3.04 7.10 -13.82
N VAL A 75 -4.33 6.98 -13.48
CA VAL A 75 -5.45 6.83 -14.43
C VAL A 75 -5.99 8.23 -14.71
N SER A 76 -5.25 9.03 -15.48
CA SER A 76 -5.87 10.17 -16.15
C SER A 76 -6.75 9.61 -17.28
N PRO A 77 -8.05 9.95 -17.34
CA PRO A 77 -8.90 9.67 -18.49
C PRO A 77 -8.53 10.61 -19.66
N GLU A 78 -7.27 10.58 -20.10
CA GLU A 78 -6.81 11.24 -21.34
C GLU A 78 -6.96 10.24 -22.49
N ALA A 79 -8.19 9.77 -22.70
CA ALA A 79 -8.55 8.91 -23.83
C ALA A 79 -10.00 9.15 -24.28
N ALA A 80 -10.58 10.30 -23.91
CA ALA A 80 -11.96 10.65 -24.26
C ALA A 80 -12.06 11.79 -25.29
N ASP A 81 -10.95 12.36 -25.75
CA ASP A 81 -11.01 13.54 -26.62
C ASP A 81 -9.82 13.65 -27.58
N GLU A 82 -9.71 12.76 -28.58
CA GLU A 82 -9.20 13.23 -29.88
C GLU A 82 -9.53 12.27 -31.04
N SER A 83 -10.16 12.83 -32.09
CA SER A 83 -10.46 12.28 -33.42
C SER A 83 -11.81 11.56 -33.65
N THR A 84 -12.92 12.28 -33.41
CA THR A 84 -13.92 12.42 -34.48
C THR A 84 -13.67 13.75 -35.20
N PRO A 85 -13.26 13.69 -36.47
CA PRO A 85 -13.99 14.38 -37.54
C PRO A 85 -14.41 13.31 -38.57
N ALA A 86 -15.70 13.09 -38.83
CA ALA A 86 -16.60 13.95 -39.60
C ALA A 86 -16.01 14.35 -40.97
N GLU A 87 -16.43 13.55 -41.97
CA GLU A 87 -16.33 13.70 -43.43
C GLU A 87 -14.99 13.47 -44.14
#